data_AF-A0A7S4LN67-F1
#
_entry.id   AF-A0A7S4LN67-F1
#
_cell.length_a   1.000
_cell.length_b   1.000
_cell.length_c   1.000
_cell.angle_alpha   90.00
_cell.angle_beta   90.00
_cell.angle_gamma   90.00
#
_symmetry.space_group_name_H-M   'P 1'
#
loop_
_entity.id
_entity.type
_entity.pdbx_description
1 polymer ?
#
loop_
_entity_poly.entity_id
_entity_poly.type
_entity_poly.pdbx_seq_one_letter_code
_entity_poly.pdbx_strand_id
1 'polypeptide(L)'
;AEEVLWCKELKAALRGQGVPLPDSDFLLAQFAIISKGKTNEAVQRVQKYQSVVVGEYGYSTETAMQQAQGFLNKKWPSLVLPSKFVIDGHPTTCWDYAQFLPSKMQGESEWIALIQEWLLTMDASCADLDEVRAGATFVGLCRGLGWKNFNLEMEKRAAVIYQDSYPLRYHQFYMVDAGPILTAMMNICKVFLKEKLRKRMHTCKQKD
;
A
#
# COMPACT_ATOMS: atom_id res chain seq x y z
N ALA A 1 -12.34 -17.72 16.49
CA ALA A 1 -12.50 -17.36 17.92
C ALA A 1 -11.42 -16.39 18.37
N GLU A 2 -10.15 -16.65 18.07
CA GLU A 2 -9.01 -15.82 18.44
C GLU A 2 -9.04 -14.40 17.84
N GLU A 3 -9.23 -14.24 16.53
CA GLU A 3 -9.26 -12.90 15.90
C GLU A 3 -10.40 -12.01 16.41
N VAL A 4 -11.52 -12.61 16.82
CA VAL A 4 -12.63 -11.89 17.46
C VAL A 4 -12.19 -11.30 18.81
N LEU A 5 -11.38 -12.05 19.57
CA LEU A 5 -10.78 -11.55 20.81
C LEU A 5 -9.83 -10.38 20.51
N TRP A 6 -8.97 -10.51 19.50
CA TRP A 6 -8.06 -9.42 19.09
C TRP A 6 -8.82 -8.14 18.72
N CYS A 7 -9.93 -8.26 18.00
CA CYS A 7 -10.78 -7.11 17.66
C CYS A 7 -11.38 -6.45 18.91
N LYS A 8 -11.86 -7.25 19.87
CA LYS A 8 -12.42 -6.75 21.13
C LYS A 8 -11.36 -6.02 21.96
N GLU A 9 -10.18 -6.59 22.08
CA GLU A 9 -9.05 -6.00 22.80
C GLU A 9 -8.58 -4.70 22.15
N LEU A 10 -8.44 -4.69 20.82
CA LEU A 10 -8.10 -3.48 20.07
C LEU A 10 -9.17 -2.39 20.26
N LYS A 11 -10.46 -2.73 20.13
CA LYS A 11 -11.57 -1.78 20.32
C LYS A 11 -11.58 -1.20 21.74
N ALA A 12 -11.32 -2.02 22.75
CA ALA A 12 -11.21 -1.57 24.13
C ALA A 12 -10.01 -0.65 24.35
N ALA A 13 -8.84 -1.01 23.81
CA ALA A 13 -7.62 -0.22 23.91
C ALA A 13 -7.73 1.15 23.22
N LEU A 14 -8.31 1.20 22.01
CA LEU A 14 -8.56 2.44 21.29
C LEU A 14 -9.45 3.38 22.10
N ARG A 15 -10.55 2.86 22.67
CA ARG A 15 -11.44 3.64 23.55
C ARG A 15 -10.74 4.15 24.81
N GLY A 16 -9.96 3.29 25.46
CA GLY A 16 -9.20 3.65 26.66
C GLY A 16 -8.15 4.75 26.40
N GLN A 17 -7.65 4.85 25.18
CA GLN A 17 -6.67 5.86 24.76
C GLN A 17 -7.29 7.06 24.03
N GLY A 18 -8.62 7.11 23.87
CA GLY A 18 -9.30 8.19 23.14
C GLY A 18 -8.97 8.25 21.65
N VAL A 19 -8.50 7.14 21.06
CA VAL A 19 -8.22 7.06 19.62
C VAL A 19 -9.52 6.76 18.88
N PRO A 20 -9.86 7.51 17.80
CA PRO A 20 -11.02 7.21 16.98
C PRO A 20 -11.00 5.76 16.47
N LEU A 21 -12.16 5.10 16.53
CA LEU A 21 -12.29 3.76 15.98
C LEU A 21 -12.19 3.83 14.45
N PRO A 22 -11.67 2.77 13.80
CA PRO A 22 -11.86 2.56 12.37
C PRO A 22 -13.34 2.68 11.97
N ASP A 23 -13.60 3.13 10.75
CA ASP A 23 -14.94 3.40 10.19
C ASP A 23 -15.82 2.15 10.05
N SER A 24 -15.21 0.97 10.05
CA SER A 24 -15.88 -0.32 9.92
C SER A 24 -15.24 -1.39 10.81
N ASP A 25 -16.04 -2.38 11.21
CA ASP A 25 -15.51 -3.55 11.93
C ASP A 25 -14.57 -4.39 11.02
N PHE A 26 -14.71 -4.29 9.70
CA PHE A 26 -13.78 -4.93 8.75
C PHE A 26 -12.39 -4.28 8.82
N LEU A 27 -12.30 -2.95 8.74
CA LEU A 27 -11.03 -2.22 8.87
C LEU A 27 -10.39 -2.45 10.25
N LEU A 28 -11.19 -2.50 11.31
CA LEU A 28 -10.73 -2.90 12.65
C LEU A 28 -10.10 -4.31 12.64
N ALA A 29 -10.75 -5.27 11.99
CA ALA A 29 -10.24 -6.63 11.86
C ALA A 29 -8.93 -6.68 11.07
N GLN A 30 -8.78 -5.88 10.01
CA GLN A 30 -7.53 -5.79 9.24
C GLN A 30 -6.35 -5.38 10.13
N PHE A 31 -6.51 -4.32 10.95
CA PHE A 31 -5.47 -3.88 11.89
C PHE A 31 -5.14 -4.95 12.94
N ALA A 32 -6.16 -5.64 13.47
CA ALA A 32 -5.97 -6.70 14.44
C ALA A 32 -5.21 -7.91 13.86
N ILE A 33 -5.58 -8.36 12.66
CA ILE A 33 -4.98 -9.50 11.96
C ILE A 33 -3.52 -9.20 11.58
N ILE A 34 -3.25 -8.02 11.01
CA ILE A 34 -1.90 -7.66 10.54
C ILE A 34 -0.92 -7.50 11.70
N SER A 35 -1.43 -7.07 12.85
CA SER A 35 -0.66 -6.98 14.09
C SER A 35 -0.59 -8.32 14.85
N LYS A 36 -1.27 -9.37 14.34
CA LYS A 36 -1.32 -10.72 14.94
C LYS A 36 -1.71 -10.69 16.43
N GLY A 37 -2.75 -9.92 16.76
CA GLY A 37 -3.24 -9.77 18.12
C GLY A 37 -2.39 -8.92 19.06
N LYS A 38 -1.30 -8.31 18.57
CA LYS A 38 -0.49 -7.40 19.38
C LYS A 38 -1.16 -6.04 19.50
N THR A 39 -2.01 -5.87 20.52
CA THR A 39 -2.86 -4.70 20.72
C THR A 39 -2.12 -3.36 20.66
N ASN A 40 -0.94 -3.23 21.29
CA ASN A 40 -0.18 -1.97 21.25
C ASN A 40 0.33 -1.63 19.84
N GLU A 41 0.80 -2.63 19.09
CA GLU A 41 1.23 -2.42 17.69
C GLU A 41 0.02 -2.04 16.81
N ALA A 42 -1.13 -2.66 17.04
CA ALA A 42 -2.36 -2.35 16.32
C ALA A 42 -2.87 -0.93 16.60
N VAL A 43 -2.86 -0.47 17.86
CA VAL A 43 -3.23 0.90 18.23
C VAL A 43 -2.34 1.92 17.52
N GLN A 44 -1.01 1.70 17.51
CA GLN A 44 -0.08 2.60 16.81
C GLN A 44 -0.36 2.67 15.31
N ARG A 45 -0.73 1.55 14.68
CA ARG A 45 -1.12 1.52 13.26
C ARG A 45 -2.40 2.28 13.01
N VAL A 46 -3.43 2.12 13.86
CA VAL A 46 -4.68 2.88 13.75
C VAL A 46 -4.42 4.38 13.91
N GLN A 47 -3.59 4.79 14.87
CA GLN A 47 -3.21 6.20 15.04
C GLN A 47 -2.53 6.76 13.78
N LYS A 48 -1.58 6.02 13.20
CA LYS A 48 -0.90 6.42 11.96
C LYS A 48 -1.83 6.45 10.75
N TYR A 49 -2.78 5.52 10.66
CA TYR A 49 -3.82 5.54 9.65
C TYR A 49 -4.66 6.82 9.76
N GLN A 50 -5.14 7.14 10.97
CA GLN A 50 -5.94 8.33 11.20
C GLN A 50 -5.16 9.62 10.91
N SER A 51 -3.90 9.72 11.33
CA SER A 51 -3.12 10.94 11.11
C SER A 51 -2.68 11.10 9.65
N VAL A 52 -2.20 10.02 9.02
CA VAL A 52 -1.61 10.07 7.67
C VAL A 52 -2.67 9.82 6.61
N VAL A 53 -3.31 8.64 6.62
CA VAL A 53 -4.22 8.23 5.55
C VAL A 53 -5.48 9.09 5.55
N VAL A 54 -6.11 9.26 6.71
CA VAL A 54 -7.31 10.10 6.83
C VAL A 54 -6.94 11.59 6.94
N GLY A 55 -6.02 11.94 7.83
CA GLY A 55 -5.70 13.34 8.14
C GLY A 55 -4.95 14.09 7.02
N GLU A 56 -3.89 13.51 6.46
CA GLU A 56 -3.10 14.17 5.41
C GLU A 56 -3.71 13.97 4.01
N TYR A 57 -4.22 12.77 3.72
CA TYR A 57 -4.71 12.42 2.38
C TYR A 57 -6.23 12.47 2.24
N GLY A 58 -6.98 12.76 3.31
CA GLY A 58 -8.44 12.85 3.25
C GLY A 58 -9.10 11.55 2.79
N TYR A 59 -8.44 10.41 2.97
CA TYR A 59 -8.90 9.16 2.40
C TYR A 59 -10.13 8.62 3.13
N SER A 60 -11.17 8.39 2.34
CA SER A 60 -12.20 7.39 2.58
C SER A 60 -12.49 6.71 1.24
N THR A 61 -13.01 5.49 1.25
CA THR A 61 -13.37 4.80 0.01
C THR A 61 -14.35 5.64 -0.82
N GLU A 62 -15.33 6.29 -0.18
CA GLU A 62 -16.30 7.17 -0.85
C GLU A 62 -15.63 8.40 -1.48
N THR A 63 -14.83 9.14 -0.72
CA THR A 63 -14.13 10.34 -1.22
C THR A 63 -13.20 9.99 -2.38
N ALA A 64 -12.44 8.90 -2.24
CA ALA A 64 -11.53 8.45 -3.28
C ALA A 64 -12.27 8.06 -4.57
N MET A 65 -13.40 7.35 -4.46
CA MET A 65 -14.23 7.02 -5.62
C MET A 65 -14.81 8.25 -6.31
N GLN A 66 -15.15 9.30 -5.57
CA GLN A 66 -15.72 10.53 -6.15
C GLN A 66 -14.67 11.45 -6.76
N GLN A 67 -13.51 11.58 -6.11
CA GLN A 67 -12.53 12.63 -6.43
C GLN A 67 -11.34 12.12 -7.25
N ALA A 68 -10.94 10.88 -7.02
CA ALA A 68 -9.70 10.34 -7.58
C ALA A 68 -9.93 9.34 -8.71
N GLN A 69 -11.16 8.85 -8.92
CA GLN A 69 -11.43 7.82 -9.93
C GLN A 69 -10.93 8.22 -11.33
N GLY A 70 -10.08 7.37 -11.90
CA GLY A 70 -9.51 7.54 -13.23
C GLY A 70 -8.30 8.48 -13.29
N PHE A 71 -7.78 8.93 -12.14
CA PHE A 71 -6.55 9.73 -12.09
C PHE A 71 -5.31 8.90 -12.45
N LEU A 72 -5.22 7.67 -11.94
CA LEU A 72 -4.26 6.63 -12.27
C LEU A 72 -4.33 6.33 -13.75
N ASN A 73 -5.51 6.22 -14.36
CA ASN A 73 -5.60 6.02 -15.81
C ASN A 73 -4.96 7.15 -16.63
N LYS A 74 -4.87 8.37 -16.08
CA LYS A 74 -4.23 9.53 -16.74
C LYS A 74 -2.73 9.62 -16.46
N LYS A 75 -2.29 9.30 -15.24
CA LYS A 75 -0.91 9.52 -14.77
C LYS A 75 -0.08 8.24 -14.66
N TRP A 76 -0.74 7.10 -14.64
CA TRP A 76 -0.21 5.74 -14.53
C TRP A 76 -1.10 4.72 -15.28
N PRO A 77 -1.28 4.87 -16.61
CA PRO A 77 -2.27 4.12 -17.40
C PRO A 77 -2.07 2.59 -17.43
N SER A 78 -0.95 2.09 -16.94
CA SER A 78 -0.58 0.68 -16.96
C SER A 78 -0.83 -0.06 -15.65
N LEU A 79 -1.41 0.60 -14.65
CA LEU A 79 -1.78 -0.08 -13.42
C LEU A 79 -2.96 -1.01 -13.69
N VAL A 80 -2.70 -2.32 -13.64
CA VAL A 80 -3.73 -3.35 -13.78
C VAL A 80 -4.20 -3.73 -12.38
N LEU A 81 -5.44 -3.35 -12.07
CA LEU A 81 -6.06 -3.68 -10.80
C LEU A 81 -6.32 -5.19 -10.69
N PRO A 82 -6.18 -5.77 -9.49
CA PRO A 82 -6.53 -7.16 -9.28
C PRO A 82 -8.05 -7.30 -9.42
N SER A 83 -8.52 -7.93 -10.49
CA SER A 83 -9.93 -8.36 -10.58
C SER A 83 -10.14 -9.82 -10.21
N LYS A 84 -9.04 -10.59 -10.02
CA LYS A 84 -8.92 -11.96 -9.43
C LYS A 84 -7.57 -12.64 -9.75
N PHE A 85 -6.49 -11.86 -9.96
CA PHE A 85 -5.19 -12.46 -10.25
C PHE A 85 -4.59 -12.98 -8.95
N VAL A 86 -4.75 -14.27 -8.69
CA VAL A 86 -4.19 -14.94 -7.51
C VAL A 86 -3.01 -15.78 -7.97
N ILE A 87 -1.81 -15.44 -7.52
CA ILE A 87 -0.60 -16.24 -7.73
C ILE A 87 -0.26 -16.87 -6.38
N ASP A 88 -0.19 -18.20 -6.34
CA ASP A 88 0.15 -18.97 -5.13
C ASP A 88 -0.71 -18.65 -3.91
N GLY A 89 -1.99 -18.31 -4.13
CA GLY A 89 -2.94 -17.96 -3.06
C GLY A 89 -2.87 -16.50 -2.60
N HIS A 90 -2.12 -15.64 -3.29
CA HIS A 90 -1.98 -14.22 -2.97
C HIS A 90 -2.65 -13.33 -4.03
N PRO A 91 -3.55 -12.41 -3.64
CA PRO A 91 -4.03 -11.34 -4.52
C PRO A 91 -2.85 -10.60 -5.13
N THR A 92 -2.81 -10.47 -6.45
CA THR A 92 -1.66 -9.96 -7.18
C THR A 92 -2.03 -8.75 -8.03
N THR A 93 -1.33 -7.64 -7.79
CA THR A 93 -1.45 -6.40 -8.54
C THR A 93 -0.24 -6.21 -9.43
N CYS A 94 -0.46 -5.87 -10.70
CA CYS A 94 0.61 -5.69 -11.68
C CYS A 94 0.60 -4.26 -12.24
N TRP A 95 1.78 -3.70 -12.53
CA TRP A 95 1.88 -2.40 -13.20
C TRP A 95 3.11 -2.31 -14.10
N ASP A 96 3.06 -1.46 -15.13
CA ASP A 96 4.27 -1.03 -15.85
C ASP A 96 4.83 0.23 -15.17
N TYR A 97 5.99 0.09 -14.54
CA TYR A 97 6.63 1.15 -13.76
C TYR A 97 7.23 2.23 -14.67
N ALA A 98 7.54 1.91 -15.94
CA ALA A 98 8.02 2.90 -16.90
C ALA A 98 6.94 3.94 -17.28
N GLN A 99 5.66 3.64 -17.02
CA GLN A 99 4.54 4.56 -17.25
C GLN A 99 4.23 5.45 -16.04
N PHE A 100 4.76 5.14 -14.85
CA PHE A 100 4.61 6.01 -13.69
C PHE A 100 5.53 7.22 -13.82
N LEU A 101 4.96 8.41 -14.00
CA LEU A 101 5.74 9.62 -14.29
C LEU A 101 5.56 10.69 -13.21
N PRO A 102 6.18 10.52 -12.03
CA PRO A 102 6.03 11.45 -10.92
C PRO A 102 6.57 12.85 -11.26
N SER A 103 7.53 12.95 -12.18
CA SER A 103 8.02 14.24 -12.68
C SER A 103 6.95 15.07 -13.42
N LYS A 104 5.80 14.47 -13.77
CA LYS A 104 4.68 15.15 -14.43
C LYS A 104 3.54 15.52 -13.47
N MET A 105 3.67 15.23 -12.18
CA MET A 105 2.66 15.64 -11.19
C MET A 105 2.75 17.13 -10.91
N GLN A 106 1.58 17.80 -10.93
CA GLN A 106 1.45 19.24 -10.79
C GLN A 106 0.93 19.58 -9.39
N GLY A 107 1.82 19.48 -8.41
CA GLY A 107 1.57 19.92 -7.03
C GLY A 107 0.80 18.90 -6.18
N GLU A 108 0.36 19.40 -5.02
CA GLU A 108 -0.11 18.57 -3.91
C GLU A 108 -1.47 17.91 -4.18
N SER A 109 -2.39 18.58 -4.88
CA SER A 109 -3.71 18.02 -5.18
C SER A 109 -3.64 16.80 -6.09
N GLU A 110 -2.78 16.83 -7.12
CA GLU A 110 -2.53 15.68 -8.00
C GLU A 110 -1.88 14.51 -7.23
N TRP A 111 -1.00 14.82 -6.28
CA TRP A 111 -0.41 13.79 -5.42
C TRP A 111 -1.44 13.15 -4.49
N ILE A 112 -2.30 13.95 -3.85
CA ILE A 112 -3.36 13.44 -2.99
C ILE A 112 -4.31 12.54 -3.80
N ALA A 113 -4.73 12.97 -4.99
CA ALA A 113 -5.58 12.16 -5.86
C ALA A 113 -4.91 10.83 -6.24
N LEU A 114 -3.61 10.87 -6.59
CA LEU A 114 -2.85 9.64 -6.85
C LEU A 114 -2.84 8.69 -5.66
N ILE A 115 -2.56 9.21 -4.45
CA ILE A 115 -2.51 8.40 -3.24
C ILE A 115 -3.88 7.83 -2.91
N GLN A 116 -4.95 8.62 -3.00
CA GLN A 116 -6.31 8.14 -2.73
C GLN A 116 -6.71 6.99 -3.67
N GLU A 117 -6.45 7.12 -4.98
CA GLU A 117 -6.77 6.03 -5.90
C GLU A 117 -5.83 4.84 -5.72
N TRP A 118 -4.57 5.07 -5.35
CA TRP A 118 -3.65 3.98 -5.02
C TRP A 118 -4.11 3.20 -3.78
N LEU A 119 -4.66 3.89 -2.77
CA LEU A 119 -5.26 3.26 -1.60
C LEU A 119 -6.51 2.43 -1.95
N LEU A 120 -7.32 2.85 -2.92
CA LEU A 120 -8.41 2.00 -3.45
C LEU A 120 -7.86 0.70 -4.06
N THR A 121 -6.68 0.72 -4.67
CA THR A 121 -6.05 -0.51 -5.17
C THR A 121 -5.58 -1.43 -4.05
N MET A 122 -5.22 -0.85 -2.89
CA MET A 122 -4.92 -1.62 -1.69
C MET A 122 -6.19 -2.21 -1.08
N ASP A 123 -7.28 -1.45 -0.99
CA ASP A 123 -8.60 -1.94 -0.55
C ASP A 123 -8.98 -3.18 -1.40
N ALA A 124 -8.85 -3.08 -2.72
CA ALA A 124 -9.13 -4.16 -3.66
C ALA A 124 -8.19 -5.38 -3.52
N SER A 125 -7.01 -5.21 -2.94
CA SER A 125 -6.03 -6.29 -2.72
C SER A 125 -6.24 -7.03 -1.39
N CYS A 126 -7.18 -6.58 -0.56
CA CYS A 126 -7.53 -7.19 0.71
C CYS A 126 -9.03 -6.99 1.02
N ALA A 127 -9.87 -7.34 0.06
CA ALA A 127 -11.31 -7.10 0.06
C ALA A 127 -12.08 -8.04 1.01
N ASP A 128 -11.47 -9.17 1.39
CA ASP A 128 -12.01 -10.07 2.41
C ASP A 128 -10.94 -10.52 3.44
N LEU A 129 -11.37 -11.22 4.49
CA LEU A 129 -10.47 -11.63 5.57
C LEU A 129 -9.46 -12.70 5.15
N ASP A 130 -9.75 -13.52 4.14
CA ASP A 130 -8.81 -14.52 3.64
C ASP A 130 -7.68 -13.84 2.88
N GLU A 131 -7.99 -12.84 2.07
CA GLU A 131 -7.01 -11.99 1.39
C GLU A 131 -6.17 -11.17 2.37
N VAL A 132 -6.77 -10.61 3.42
CA VAL A 132 -6.04 -9.90 4.50
C VAL A 132 -5.03 -10.83 5.17
N ARG A 133 -5.42 -12.09 5.44
CA ARG A 133 -4.54 -13.10 6.04
C ARG A 133 -3.43 -13.51 5.08
N ALA A 134 -3.76 -13.79 3.82
CA ALA A 134 -2.81 -14.20 2.80
C ALA A 134 -1.75 -13.11 2.54
N GLY A 135 -2.21 -11.87 2.44
CA GLY A 135 -1.43 -10.73 2.00
C GLY A 135 -1.25 -10.69 0.48
N ALA A 136 -0.94 -9.50 -0.02
CA ALA A 136 -0.91 -9.19 -1.45
C ALA A 136 0.50 -9.24 -2.05
N THR A 137 0.57 -9.69 -3.29
CA THR A 137 1.75 -9.68 -4.14
C THR A 137 1.68 -8.53 -5.14
N PHE A 138 2.82 -7.93 -5.40
CA PHE A 138 2.94 -6.76 -6.25
C PHE A 138 3.98 -7.02 -7.33
N VAL A 139 3.65 -6.82 -8.61
CA VAL A 139 4.54 -7.09 -9.75
C VAL A 139 4.73 -5.81 -10.57
N GLY A 140 5.93 -5.24 -10.51
CA GLY A 140 6.32 -4.09 -11.31
C GLY A 140 7.11 -4.50 -12.54
N LEU A 141 6.59 -4.24 -13.74
CA LEU A 141 7.35 -4.35 -14.99
C LEU A 141 8.27 -3.13 -15.09
N CYS A 142 9.57 -3.36 -15.15
CA CYS A 142 10.59 -2.31 -15.03
C CYS A 142 11.32 -2.04 -16.35
N ARG A 143 10.90 -2.67 -17.46
CA ARG A 143 11.49 -2.44 -18.77
C ARG A 143 11.26 -0.98 -19.20
N GLY A 144 12.32 -0.25 -19.51
CA GLY A 144 12.25 1.16 -19.91
C GLY A 144 12.19 2.15 -18.74
N LEU A 145 12.35 1.69 -17.49
CA LEU A 145 12.45 2.56 -16.32
C LEU A 145 13.64 3.52 -16.43
N GLY A 146 13.41 4.80 -16.15
CA GLY A 146 14.43 5.85 -16.10
C GLY A 146 14.26 6.79 -14.90
N TRP A 147 15.17 7.75 -14.72
CA TRP A 147 15.12 8.69 -13.58
C TRP A 147 13.85 9.54 -13.51
N LYS A 148 13.17 9.78 -14.65
CA LYS A 148 11.86 10.46 -14.69
C LYS A 148 10.75 9.70 -13.95
N ASN A 149 10.93 8.40 -13.72
CA ASN A 149 9.98 7.52 -13.06
C ASN A 149 10.11 7.52 -11.53
N PHE A 150 11.04 8.30 -10.98
CA PHE A 150 11.34 8.31 -9.55
C PHE A 150 11.39 9.73 -9.00
N ASN A 151 10.77 9.93 -7.85
CA ASN A 151 10.89 11.15 -7.07
C ASN A 151 11.08 10.78 -5.60
N LEU A 152 12.26 11.09 -5.05
CA LEU A 152 12.65 10.69 -3.70
C LEU A 152 11.67 11.18 -2.62
N GLU A 153 11.17 12.40 -2.75
CA GLU A 153 10.27 12.96 -1.74
C GLU A 153 8.93 12.23 -1.75
N MET A 154 8.41 11.95 -2.95
CA MET A 154 7.15 11.21 -3.12
C MET A 154 7.29 9.77 -2.63
N GLU A 155 8.42 9.13 -2.90
CA GLU A 155 8.71 7.77 -2.43
C GLU A 155 8.83 7.70 -0.91
N LYS A 156 9.45 8.70 -0.26
CA LYS A 156 9.48 8.80 1.21
C LYS A 156 8.08 8.94 1.79
N ARG A 157 7.25 9.82 1.21
CA ARG A 157 5.87 10.04 1.65
C ARG A 157 5.02 8.78 1.47
N ALA A 158 5.09 8.14 0.30
CA ALA A 158 4.42 6.86 0.05
C ALA A 158 4.91 5.77 1.03
N ALA A 159 6.20 5.72 1.34
CA ALA A 159 6.78 4.71 2.24
C ALA A 159 6.22 4.76 3.66
N VAL A 160 5.73 5.91 4.14
CA VAL A 160 5.03 5.96 5.42
C VAL A 160 3.71 5.18 5.33
N ILE A 161 2.97 5.37 4.24
CA ILE A 161 1.67 4.75 3.98
C ILE A 161 1.81 3.23 3.96
N TYR A 162 2.61 2.68 3.04
CA TYR A 162 2.66 1.24 2.83
C TYR A 162 3.44 0.48 3.91
N GLN A 163 4.32 1.12 4.68
CA GLN A 163 5.05 0.39 5.73
C GLN A 163 4.28 0.32 7.05
N ASP A 164 3.58 1.41 7.40
CA ASP A 164 3.15 1.65 8.77
C ASP A 164 1.72 2.13 8.94
N SER A 165 1.17 2.88 8.00
CA SER A 165 -0.13 3.52 8.18
C SER A 165 -1.29 2.70 7.62
N TYR A 166 -1.10 2.01 6.50
CA TYR A 166 -2.20 1.28 5.87
C TYR A 166 -2.20 -0.21 6.27
N PRO A 167 -3.37 -0.81 6.61
CA PRO A 167 -3.47 -2.20 7.05
C PRO A 167 -3.46 -3.15 5.86
N LEU A 168 -2.32 -3.24 5.16
CA LEU A 168 -2.08 -4.26 4.14
C LEU A 168 -0.89 -5.16 4.53
N ARG A 169 -1.09 -6.48 4.42
CA ARG A 169 0.00 -7.45 4.52
C ARG A 169 0.65 -7.61 3.15
N TYR A 170 1.89 -7.17 3.01
CA TYR A 170 2.65 -7.47 1.80
C TYR A 170 3.19 -8.91 1.85
N HIS A 171 2.93 -9.69 0.80
CA HIS A 171 3.56 -10.99 0.59
C HIS A 171 4.92 -10.78 -0.08
N GLN A 172 4.93 -10.36 -1.35
CA GLN A 172 6.13 -10.14 -2.15
C GLN A 172 5.98 -8.95 -3.10
N PHE A 173 7.13 -8.39 -3.50
CA PHE A 173 7.26 -7.42 -4.59
C PHE A 173 8.24 -7.97 -5.63
N TYR A 174 7.76 -8.23 -6.84
CA TYR A 174 8.58 -8.68 -7.95
C TYR A 174 8.80 -7.54 -8.94
N MET A 175 10.06 -7.19 -9.16
CA MET A 175 10.49 -6.20 -10.14
C MET A 175 11.05 -6.92 -11.35
N VAL A 176 10.21 -7.07 -12.39
CA VAL A 176 10.51 -7.82 -13.61
C VAL A 176 11.31 -6.93 -14.57
N ASP A 177 12.37 -7.48 -15.15
CA ASP A 177 13.29 -6.78 -16.06
C ASP A 177 13.93 -5.53 -15.44
N ALA A 178 14.33 -5.65 -14.18
CA ALA A 178 15.04 -4.62 -13.45
C ALA A 178 16.40 -4.29 -14.09
N GLY A 179 16.55 -3.06 -14.58
CA GLY A 179 17.83 -2.52 -15.04
C GLY A 179 18.67 -1.87 -13.94
N PRO A 180 19.89 -1.40 -14.25
CA PRO A 180 20.79 -0.74 -13.29
C PRO A 180 20.17 0.46 -12.58
N ILE A 181 19.27 1.18 -13.27
CA ILE A 181 18.55 2.33 -12.73
C ILE A 181 17.70 1.93 -11.52
N LEU A 182 16.97 0.81 -11.60
CA LEU A 182 16.16 0.34 -10.46
C LEU A 182 17.07 -0.02 -9.29
N THR A 183 18.21 -0.66 -9.53
CA THR A 183 19.18 -0.97 -8.46
C THR A 183 19.65 0.30 -7.74
N ALA A 184 19.92 1.39 -8.48
CA ALA A 184 20.28 2.67 -7.89
C ALA A 184 19.13 3.27 -7.07
N MET A 185 17.90 3.29 -7.60
CA MET A 185 16.71 3.76 -6.88
C MET A 185 16.48 2.96 -5.60
N MET A 186 16.57 1.63 -5.67
CA MET A 186 16.47 0.73 -4.52
C MET A 186 17.52 1.02 -3.46
N ASN A 187 18.77 1.32 -3.85
CA ASN A 187 19.81 1.69 -2.92
C ASN A 187 19.53 3.03 -2.20
N ILE A 188 18.92 3.99 -2.89
CA ILE A 188 18.45 5.24 -2.27
C ILE A 188 17.31 4.93 -1.28
N CYS A 189 16.34 4.11 -1.68
CA CYS A 189 15.20 3.75 -0.84
C CYS A 189 15.60 2.97 0.43
N LYS A 190 16.73 2.25 0.42
CA LYS A 190 17.23 1.53 1.61
C LYS A 190 17.37 2.40 2.86
N VAL A 191 17.57 3.71 2.71
CA VAL A 191 17.74 4.65 3.81
C VAL A 191 16.44 4.80 4.64
N PHE A 192 15.27 4.63 4.02
CA PHE A 192 13.98 4.81 4.69
C PHE A 192 13.07 3.57 4.63
N LEU A 193 13.44 2.54 3.86
CA LEU A 193 12.74 1.27 3.84
C LEU A 193 13.15 0.36 4.99
N LYS A 194 12.16 -0.14 5.72
CA LYS A 194 12.34 -1.15 6.78
C LYS A 194 12.88 -2.44 6.20
N GLU A 195 13.77 -3.09 6.95
CA GLU A 195 14.38 -4.38 6.58
C GLU A 195 13.34 -5.43 6.16
N LYS A 196 12.21 -5.50 6.88
CA LYS A 196 11.10 -6.42 6.58
C LYS A 196 10.57 -6.26 5.15
N LEU A 197 10.41 -5.02 4.67
CA LEU A 197 9.91 -4.77 3.33
C LEU A 197 11.00 -5.04 2.29
N ARG A 198 12.24 -4.61 2.55
CA ARG A 198 13.38 -4.85 1.67
C ARG A 198 13.60 -6.33 1.36
N LYS A 199 13.43 -7.20 2.36
CA LYS A 199 13.52 -8.66 2.20
C LYS A 199 12.43 -9.27 1.32
N ARG A 200 11.35 -8.54 1.05
CA ARG A 200 10.24 -8.95 0.17
C ARG A 200 10.36 -8.41 -1.24
N MET A 201 11.39 -7.61 -1.51
CA MET A 201 11.62 -7.03 -2.83
C MET A 201 12.60 -7.89 -3.60
N HIS A 202 12.13 -8.40 -4.72
CA HIS A 202 12.86 -9.32 -5.58
C HIS A 202 12.99 -8.71 -6.97
N THR A 203 14.14 -8.91 -7.60
CA THR A 203 14.33 -8.62 -9.02
C THR A 203 14.31 -9.93 -9.79
N CYS A 204 13.69 -9.95 -10.96
CA CYS A 204 13.62 -11.13 -11.82
C CYS A 204 13.64 -10.71 -13.29
N LYS A 205 13.84 -11.68 -14.19
CA LYS A 205 13.76 -11.47 -15.64
C LYS A 205 12.57 -12.23 -16.19
N GLN A 206 11.94 -11.69 -17.23
CA GLN A 206 10.98 -12.45 -18.01
C GLN A 206 11.70 -13.66 -18.66
N LYS A 207 11.11 -14.85 -18.58
CA LYS A 207 11.57 -15.98 -19.39
C LYS A 207 10.96 -15.82 -20.78
N ASP A 208 11.80 -15.99 -21.81
CA ASP A 208 11.38 -16.02 -23.21
C ASP A 208 10.40 -17.17 -23.48
#